data_AF-A0A7W4EI31-F1
#
_entry.id   AF-A0A7W4EI31-F1
#
_cell.length_a   1.000
_cell.length_b   1.000
_cell.length_c   1.000
_cell.angle_alpha   90.00
_cell.angle_beta   90.00
_cell.angle_gamma   90.00
#
_symmetry.space_group_name_H-M   'P 1'
#
loop_
_entity.id
_entity.type
_entity.pdbx_description
1 polymer ?
#
loop_
_entity_poly.entity_id
_entity_poly.type
_entity_poly.pdbx_seq_one_letter_code
_entity_poly.pdbx_strand_id
1 'polypeptide(L)'
;MKITDIIPLLITPNNAMKEQVEELLRKAYMRMHDLRKMCLDKNLTIEYIKETEEFFIENQFNPADLDLPKYLEKYAKILSDFWESYNYYKYSRISRGKFNLFTSLKEEDFKLKKSYSDTECAKVLRKMEDYWVASNQVYTQYQISLIRKIYK
;
A
#
# COMPACT_ATOMS: atom_id res chain seq x y z
N MET A 1 8.30 5.00 -12.19
CA MET A 1 8.10 3.61 -12.60
C MET A 1 6.70 3.24 -12.17
N LYS A 2 5.79 3.05 -13.12
CA LYS A 2 4.40 2.71 -12.85
C LYS A 2 4.35 1.22 -12.49
N ILE A 3 3.43 0.78 -11.64
CA ILE A 3 3.26 -0.67 -11.43
C ILE A 3 2.87 -1.41 -12.72
N THR A 4 2.33 -0.72 -13.73
CA THR A 4 2.15 -1.28 -15.07
C THR A 4 3.45 -1.78 -15.70
N ASP A 5 4.59 -1.18 -15.33
CA ASP A 5 5.93 -1.60 -15.75
C ASP A 5 6.40 -2.87 -15.01
N ILE A 6 5.70 -3.27 -13.94
CA ILE A 6 5.96 -4.47 -13.13
C ILE A 6 5.17 -5.69 -13.64
N ILE A 7 4.11 -5.48 -14.41
CA ILE A 7 3.26 -6.55 -14.95
C ILE A 7 4.05 -7.58 -15.79
N PRO A 8 4.93 -7.17 -16.73
CA PRO A 8 5.76 -8.13 -17.48
C PRO A 8 6.81 -8.84 -16.59
N LEU A 9 7.15 -8.26 -15.44
CA LEU A 9 8.18 -8.75 -14.53
C LEU A 9 7.66 -9.86 -13.60
N LEU A 10 6.36 -9.89 -13.30
CA LEU A 10 5.73 -10.91 -12.44
C LEU A 10 5.87 -12.33 -13.01
N ILE A 11 6.20 -12.49 -14.28
CA ILE A 11 6.25 -13.77 -15.00
C ILE A 11 7.59 -14.52 -14.75
N THR A 12 8.62 -13.84 -14.24
CA THR A 12 9.93 -14.46 -13.91
C THR A 12 10.47 -13.96 -12.56
N PRO A 13 10.39 -14.78 -11.48
CA PRO A 13 10.86 -14.35 -10.17
C PRO A 13 12.38 -14.42 -10.09
N ASN A 14 13.04 -13.29 -10.27
CA ASN A 14 14.45 -13.06 -9.90
C ASN A 14 14.49 -12.13 -8.66
N ASN A 15 15.50 -12.28 -7.81
CA ASN A 15 15.77 -11.40 -6.66
C ASN A 15 15.74 -9.91 -7.03
N ALA A 16 16.24 -9.54 -8.22
CA ALA A 16 16.20 -8.16 -8.71
C ALA A 16 14.77 -7.57 -8.81
N MET A 17 13.75 -8.39 -9.09
CA MET A 17 12.35 -7.94 -9.13
C MET A 17 11.78 -7.72 -7.72
N LYS A 18 12.09 -8.62 -6.79
CA LYS A 18 11.63 -8.51 -5.40
C LYS A 18 12.17 -7.23 -4.75
N GLU A 19 13.43 -6.91 -5.02
CA GLU A 19 14.07 -5.67 -4.58
C GLU A 19 13.37 -4.42 -5.13
N GLN A 20 12.99 -4.42 -6.42
CA GLN A 20 12.26 -3.29 -7.01
C GLN A 20 10.87 -3.07 -6.38
N VAL A 21 10.13 -4.16 -6.13
CA VAL A 21 8.83 -4.07 -5.46
C VAL A 21 9.02 -3.57 -4.02
N GLU A 22 9.99 -4.09 -3.28
CA GLU A 22 10.27 -3.66 -1.91
C GLU A 22 10.68 -2.18 -1.82
N GLU A 23 11.44 -1.68 -2.78
CA GLU A 23 11.81 -0.28 -2.84
C GLU A 23 10.59 0.62 -3.08
N LEU A 24 9.62 0.19 -3.90
CA LEU A 24 8.36 0.92 -4.09
C LEU A 24 7.50 0.91 -2.82
N LEU A 25 7.37 -0.24 -2.15
CA LEU A 25 6.65 -0.35 -0.88
C LEU A 25 7.29 0.54 0.18
N ARG A 26 8.62 0.58 0.24
CA ARG A 26 9.39 1.46 1.13
C ARG A 26 9.08 2.92 0.86
N LYS A 27 9.11 3.36 -0.41
CA LYS A 27 8.77 4.74 -0.78
C LYS A 27 7.35 5.12 -0.38
N ALA A 28 6.38 4.25 -0.61
CA ALA A 28 4.99 4.48 -0.22
C ALA A 28 4.83 4.57 1.31
N TYR A 29 5.45 3.65 2.04
CA TYR A 29 5.44 3.63 3.49
C TYR A 29 6.09 4.91 4.08
N MET A 30 7.23 5.31 3.54
CA MET A 30 7.93 6.53 3.94
C MET A 30 7.09 7.78 3.70
N ARG A 31 6.40 7.89 2.55
CA ARG A 31 5.48 9.03 2.30
C ARG A 31 4.35 9.09 3.31
N MET A 32 3.75 7.96 3.67
CA MET A 32 2.69 7.93 4.69
C MET A 32 3.23 8.26 6.08
N HIS A 33 4.46 7.83 6.39
CA HIS A 33 5.14 8.16 7.63
C HIS A 33 5.48 9.66 7.72
N ASP A 34 5.99 10.25 6.64
CA ASP A 34 6.26 11.68 6.54
C ASP A 34 4.97 12.49 6.67
N LEU A 35 3.88 12.05 6.03
CA LEU A 35 2.57 12.67 6.19
C LEU A 35 2.11 12.66 7.66
N ARG A 36 2.27 11.53 8.37
CA ARG A 36 1.99 11.44 9.82
C ARG A 36 2.87 12.38 10.63
N LYS A 37 4.17 12.41 10.33
CA LYS A 37 5.13 13.29 11.00
C LYS A 37 4.74 14.76 10.82
N MET A 38 4.35 15.14 9.61
CA MET A 38 3.91 16.51 9.32
C MET A 38 2.58 16.87 10.01
N CYS A 39 1.66 15.91 10.17
CA CYS A 39 0.49 16.06 11.05
C CYS A 39 0.90 16.35 12.50
N LEU A 40 1.90 15.63 13.03
CA LEU A 40 2.40 15.79 14.39
C LEU A 40 3.12 17.13 14.59
N ASP A 41 3.95 17.51 13.63
CA ASP A 41 4.79 18.71 13.64
C ASP A 41 4.00 19.99 13.27
N LYS A 42 2.74 19.84 12.83
CA LYS A 42 1.84 20.94 12.42
C LYS A 42 2.38 21.75 11.24
N ASN A 43 3.07 21.10 10.32
CA ASN A 43 3.59 21.71 9.09
C ASN A 43 3.05 21.02 7.83
N LEU A 44 2.03 20.16 7.95
CA LEU A 44 1.41 19.52 6.80
C LEU A 44 0.70 20.56 5.92
N THR A 45 1.06 20.56 4.64
CA THR A 45 0.49 21.45 3.62
C THR A 45 -0.51 20.70 2.75
N ILE A 46 -1.44 21.44 2.14
CA ILE A 46 -2.42 20.88 1.19
C ILE A 46 -1.68 20.31 -0.04
N GLU A 47 -0.63 20.99 -0.48
CA GLU A 47 0.22 20.58 -1.59
C GLU A 47 0.82 19.20 -1.34
N TYR A 48 1.39 18.97 -0.15
CA TYR A 48 1.99 17.68 0.20
C TYR A 48 0.94 16.55 0.28
N ILE A 49 -0.27 16.86 0.78
CA ILE A 49 -1.39 15.90 0.80
C ILE A 49 -1.75 15.49 -0.62
N LYS A 50 -1.89 16.45 -1.54
CA LYS A 50 -2.21 16.20 -2.95
C LYS A 50 -1.11 15.39 -3.64
N GLU A 51 0.15 15.78 -3.48
CA GLU A 51 1.28 15.03 -4.05
C GLU A 51 1.35 13.59 -3.54
N THR A 52 1.02 13.37 -2.27
CA THR A 52 0.99 12.02 -1.69
C THR A 52 -0.22 11.25 -2.21
N GLU A 53 -1.40 11.85 -2.25
CA GLU A 53 -2.60 11.24 -2.82
C GLU A 53 -2.40 10.85 -4.28
N GLU A 54 -1.86 11.74 -5.11
CA GLU A 54 -1.51 11.50 -6.50
C GLU A 54 -0.52 10.34 -6.63
N PHE A 55 0.52 10.28 -5.80
CA PHE A 55 1.47 9.16 -5.80
C PHE A 55 0.79 7.80 -5.56
N PHE A 56 -0.18 7.73 -4.64
CA PHE A 56 -0.93 6.50 -4.38
C PHE A 56 -1.94 6.21 -5.49
N ILE A 57 -2.62 7.24 -6.03
CA ILE A 57 -3.57 7.10 -7.13
C ILE A 57 -2.84 6.68 -8.41
N GLU A 58 -1.70 7.25 -8.78
CA GLU A 58 -0.94 6.84 -9.97
C GLU A 58 -0.56 5.37 -9.95
N ASN A 59 -0.50 4.80 -8.75
CA ASN A 59 -0.19 3.42 -8.51
C ASN A 59 -1.45 2.53 -8.47
N GLN A 60 -2.50 2.82 -9.27
CA GLN A 60 -3.69 1.96 -9.44
C GLN A 60 -3.30 0.59 -9.99
N PHE A 61 -2.86 -0.28 -9.09
CA PHE A 61 -2.59 -1.67 -9.39
C PHE A 61 -3.86 -2.46 -9.16
N ASN A 62 -4.44 -2.94 -10.24
CA ASN A 62 -5.58 -3.84 -10.19
C ASN A 62 -5.14 -5.25 -10.62
N PRO A 63 -5.03 -6.20 -9.68
CA PRO A 63 -4.68 -7.59 -9.98
C PRO A 63 -5.67 -8.26 -10.94
N ALA A 64 -6.93 -7.81 -10.97
CA ALA A 64 -7.96 -8.38 -11.85
C ALA A 64 -7.72 -8.05 -13.33
N ASP A 65 -6.94 -7.00 -13.61
CA ASP A 65 -6.58 -6.61 -14.98
C ASP A 65 -5.36 -7.40 -15.50
N LEU A 66 -4.82 -8.30 -14.68
CA LEU A 66 -3.60 -9.06 -14.96
C LEU A 66 -3.92 -10.55 -15.08
N ASP A 67 -3.59 -11.13 -16.23
CA ASP A 67 -3.65 -12.58 -16.40
C ASP A 67 -2.44 -13.23 -15.70
N LEU A 68 -2.61 -13.54 -14.41
CA LEU A 68 -1.55 -14.04 -13.54
C LEU A 68 -1.79 -15.48 -13.10
N PRO A 69 -0.73 -16.31 -13.02
CA PRO A 69 -0.76 -17.56 -12.29
C PRO A 69 -1.32 -17.38 -10.86
N LYS A 70 -2.12 -18.34 -10.39
CA LYS A 70 -2.84 -18.29 -9.10
C LYS A 70 -2.03 -17.81 -7.88
N TYR A 71 -0.73 -18.10 -7.81
CA TYR A 71 0.11 -17.64 -6.70
C TYR A 71 0.46 -16.14 -6.83
N LEU A 72 0.75 -15.67 -8.04
CA LEU A 72 1.01 -14.27 -8.35
C LEU A 72 -0.24 -13.44 -8.16
N GLU A 73 -1.41 -14.01 -8.46
CA GLU A 73 -2.71 -13.39 -8.18
C GLU A 73 -2.85 -13.09 -6.67
N LYS A 74 -2.53 -14.06 -5.79
CA LYS A 74 -2.58 -13.85 -4.34
C LYS A 74 -1.58 -12.79 -3.88
N TYR A 75 -0.35 -12.83 -4.40
CA TYR A 75 0.68 -11.84 -4.09
C TYR A 75 0.27 -10.43 -4.55
N ALA A 76 -0.19 -10.32 -5.81
CA ALA A 76 -0.67 -9.10 -6.41
C ALA A 76 -1.85 -8.51 -5.63
N LYS A 77 -2.82 -9.34 -5.23
CA LYS A 77 -3.94 -8.89 -4.40
C LYS A 77 -3.49 -8.20 -3.12
N ILE A 78 -2.54 -8.80 -2.40
CA ILE A 78 -2.01 -8.20 -1.17
C ILE A 78 -1.30 -6.88 -1.45
N LEU A 79 -0.53 -6.79 -2.55
CA LEU A 79 0.10 -5.53 -2.94
C LEU A 79 -0.94 -4.46 -3.31
N SER A 80 -2.01 -4.82 -4.01
CA SER A 80 -3.11 -3.90 -4.31
C SER A 80 -3.76 -3.37 -3.02
N ASP A 81 -4.06 -4.26 -2.08
CA ASP A 81 -4.60 -3.89 -0.77
C ASP A 81 -3.64 -2.98 0.05
N PHE A 82 -2.32 -3.17 -0.09
CA PHE A 82 -1.31 -2.27 0.47
C PHE A 82 -1.47 -0.85 -0.07
N TRP A 83 -1.58 -0.70 -1.40
CA TRP A 83 -1.74 0.61 -2.04
C TRP A 83 -3.07 1.26 -1.71
N GLU A 84 -4.15 0.48 -1.59
CA GLU A 84 -5.47 1.00 -1.21
C GLU A 84 -5.66 1.22 0.30
N SER A 85 -4.61 1.05 1.12
CA SER A 85 -4.73 1.14 2.59
C SER A 85 -5.24 2.48 3.10
N TYR A 86 -5.09 3.56 2.32
CA TYR A 86 -5.64 4.88 2.62
C TYR A 86 -7.17 4.95 2.55
N ASN A 87 -7.83 3.94 1.98
CA ASN A 87 -9.27 3.87 1.76
C ASN A 87 -9.89 2.65 2.46
N TYR A 88 -10.61 2.86 3.57
CA TYR A 88 -11.07 1.75 4.42
C TYR A 88 -12.41 1.95 5.11
N TYR A 89 -13.06 0.85 5.49
CA TYR A 89 -14.24 0.89 6.33
C TYR A 89 -13.86 1.23 7.78
N LYS A 90 -14.32 2.37 8.29
CA LYS A 90 -14.06 2.83 9.68
C LYS A 90 -14.76 1.97 10.73
N TYR A 91 -15.88 1.35 10.36
CA TYR A 91 -16.69 0.48 11.21
C TYR A 91 -16.94 -0.87 10.49
N SER A 92 -18.20 -1.23 10.26
CA SER A 92 -18.57 -2.43 9.49
C SER A 92 -18.66 -2.13 7.98
N ARG A 93 -18.48 -3.16 7.14
CA ARG A 93 -18.73 -3.09 5.69
C ARG A 93 -20.17 -2.71 5.32
N ILE A 94 -21.11 -2.85 6.26
CA ILE A 94 -22.55 -2.84 6.00
C ILE A 94 -23.17 -1.45 6.20
N SER A 95 -22.54 -0.55 6.97
CA SER A 95 -23.27 0.61 7.51
C SER A 95 -22.75 2.02 7.19
N ARG A 96 -21.50 2.21 6.76
CA ARG A 96 -20.97 3.53 6.37
C ARG A 96 -19.92 3.36 5.29
N GLY A 97 -19.96 4.21 4.26
CA GLY A 97 -19.03 4.17 3.11
C GLY A 97 -17.55 4.15 3.52
N LYS A 98 -16.67 3.90 2.55
CA LYS A 98 -15.23 3.88 2.81
C LYS A 98 -14.76 5.28 3.27
N PHE A 99 -13.99 5.32 4.35
CA PHE A 99 -13.23 6.48 4.78
C PHE A 99 -11.99 6.60 3.90
N ASN A 100 -11.75 7.80 3.38
CA ASN A 100 -10.54 8.14 2.62
C ASN A 100 -9.68 9.09 3.47
N LEU A 101 -8.46 8.67 3.78
CA LEU A 101 -7.52 9.47 4.58
C LEU A 101 -7.23 10.83 3.94
N PHE A 102 -6.92 10.87 2.64
CA PHE A 102 -6.56 12.11 1.96
C PHE A 102 -7.72 13.10 1.91
N THR A 103 -8.94 12.63 1.64
CA THR A 103 -10.16 13.45 1.73
C THR A 103 -10.34 14.01 3.14
N SER A 104 -10.23 13.16 4.17
CA SER A 104 -10.35 13.60 5.56
C SER A 104 -9.28 14.62 5.95
N LEU A 105 -8.06 14.47 5.47
CA LEU A 105 -6.99 15.44 5.70
C LEU A 105 -7.28 16.77 4.99
N LYS A 106 -7.80 16.75 3.76
CA LYS A 106 -8.15 17.97 3.02
C LYS A 106 -9.36 18.71 3.60
N GLU A 107 -10.37 17.99 4.08
CA GLU A 107 -11.65 18.54 4.54
C GLU A 107 -11.64 18.99 6.01
N GLU A 108 -10.84 18.36 6.88
CA GLU A 108 -10.78 18.77 8.28
C GLU A 108 -9.93 20.01 8.45
N ASP A 109 -10.52 21.03 9.08
CA ASP A 109 -9.86 22.26 9.53
C ASP A 109 -8.67 21.88 10.44
N PHE A 110 -7.48 21.75 9.84
CA PHE A 110 -6.22 21.28 10.45
C PHE A 110 -5.86 21.94 11.78
N LYS A 111 -6.47 23.08 12.08
CA LYS A 111 -6.27 23.85 13.30
C LYS A 111 -6.93 23.25 14.55
N LEU A 112 -7.94 22.37 14.44
CA LEU A 112 -8.78 21.99 15.59
C LEU A 112 -8.68 20.52 16.06
N LYS A 113 -8.18 19.56 15.26
CA LYS A 113 -8.23 18.11 15.61
C LYS A 113 -6.96 17.30 15.37
N LYS A 114 -5.78 17.80 15.79
CA LYS A 114 -4.46 17.11 15.68
C LYS A 114 -4.49 15.62 16.08
N SER A 115 -5.12 15.28 17.20
CA SER A 115 -5.16 13.90 17.71
C SER A 115 -5.89 12.94 16.77
N TYR A 116 -6.85 13.45 15.99
CA TYR A 116 -7.64 12.63 15.08
C TYR A 116 -6.84 12.29 13.81
N SER A 117 -6.21 13.29 13.17
CA SER A 117 -5.41 13.08 11.96
C SER A 117 -4.23 12.13 12.18
N ASP A 118 -3.50 12.28 13.29
CA ASP A 118 -2.41 11.34 13.65
C ASP A 118 -2.94 9.91 13.84
N THR A 119 -4.08 9.75 14.52
CA THR A 119 -4.69 8.44 14.75
C THR A 119 -5.05 7.75 13.45
N GLU A 120 -5.63 8.48 12.48
CA GLU A 120 -6.01 7.90 11.19
C GLU A 120 -4.76 7.58 10.34
N CYS A 121 -3.72 8.42 10.34
CA CYS A 121 -2.45 8.10 9.67
C CYS A 121 -1.80 6.84 10.27
N ALA A 122 -1.78 6.73 11.60
CA ALA A 122 -1.24 5.56 12.31
C ALA A 122 -2.03 4.26 12.03
N LYS A 123 -3.34 4.36 11.73
CA LYS A 123 -4.14 3.21 11.28
C LYS A 123 -3.75 2.77 9.87
N VAL A 124 -3.56 3.72 8.95
CA VAL A 124 -3.13 3.41 7.58
C VAL A 124 -1.75 2.77 7.57
N LEU A 125 -0.79 3.30 8.34
CA LEU A 125 0.54 2.69 8.48
C LEU A 125 0.48 1.24 8.96
N ARG A 126 -0.31 0.95 10.00
CA ARG A 126 -0.47 -0.43 10.49
C ARG A 126 -1.03 -1.37 9.42
N LYS A 127 -2.00 -0.93 8.62
CA LYS A 127 -2.52 -1.72 7.50
C LYS A 127 -1.45 -1.99 6.45
N MET A 128 -0.66 -0.98 6.11
CA MET A 128 0.45 -1.12 5.18
C MET A 128 1.49 -2.14 5.70
N GLU A 129 1.81 -2.11 6.99
CA GLU A 129 2.69 -3.11 7.64
C GLU A 129 2.11 -4.52 7.52
N ASP A 130 0.83 -4.71 7.87
CA ASP A 130 0.14 -6.00 7.80
C ASP A 130 0.19 -6.59 6.38
N TYR A 131 -0.13 -5.78 5.37
CA TYR A 131 -0.09 -6.23 3.97
C TYR A 131 1.34 -6.47 3.49
N TRP A 132 2.31 -5.66 3.91
CA TRP A 132 3.71 -5.89 3.55
C TRP A 132 4.19 -7.24 4.11
N VAL A 133 3.93 -7.52 5.40
CA VAL A 133 4.27 -8.82 6.02
C VAL A 133 3.57 -9.97 5.28
N ALA A 134 2.26 -9.84 5.00
CA ALA A 134 1.51 -10.86 4.29
C ALA A 134 2.07 -11.13 2.88
N SER A 135 2.49 -10.08 2.16
CA SER A 135 3.10 -10.21 0.83
C SER A 135 4.41 -11.00 0.89
N ASN A 136 5.25 -10.73 1.90
CA ASN A 136 6.52 -11.42 2.11
C ASN A 136 6.31 -12.90 2.46
N GLN A 137 5.28 -13.22 3.24
CA GLN A 137 4.93 -14.60 3.55
C GLN A 137 4.51 -15.36 2.28
N VAL A 138 3.67 -14.76 1.43
CA VAL A 138 3.25 -15.39 0.16
C VAL A 138 4.46 -15.61 -0.77
N TYR A 139 5.32 -14.61 -0.91
CA TYR A 139 6.53 -14.73 -1.72
C TYR A 139 7.46 -15.83 -1.21
N THR A 140 7.71 -15.88 0.11
CA THR A 140 8.57 -16.88 0.76
C THR A 140 8.01 -18.29 0.57
N GLN A 141 6.70 -18.48 0.76
CA GLN A 141 6.05 -19.78 0.54
C GLN A 141 6.22 -20.26 -0.90
N TYR A 142 6.13 -19.34 -1.86
CA TYR A 142 6.35 -19.66 -3.27
C TYR A 142 7.80 -20.10 -3.53
N GLN A 143 8.79 -19.37 -3.02
CA GLN A 143 10.21 -19.75 -3.17
C GLN A 143 10.50 -21.13 -2.58
N ILE A 144 9.99 -21.43 -1.37
CA ILE A 144 10.10 -22.76 -0.77
C ILE A 144 9.48 -23.83 -1.68
N SER A 145 8.34 -23.54 -2.30
CA SER A 145 7.68 -24.48 -3.21
C SER A 145 8.50 -24.77 -4.47
N LEU A 146 9.20 -23.78 -5.01
CA LEU A 146 10.10 -23.95 -6.15
C LEU A 146 11.31 -24.81 -5.78
N ILE A 147 11.95 -24.51 -4.65
CA ILE A 147 13.08 -25.30 -4.13
C ILE A 147 12.66 -26.76 -3.97
N ARG A 148 11.51 -27.03 -3.33
CA ARG A 148 10.99 -28.39 -3.15
C ARG A 148 10.71 -29.13 -4.46
N LYS A 149 10.43 -28.44 -5.57
CA LYS A 149 10.25 -29.07 -6.89
C LYS A 149 11.57 -29.48 -7.53
N ILE A 150 12.67 -28.79 -7.22
CA ILE A 150 14.01 -29.11 -7.73
C ILE A 150 14.55 -30.38 -7.06
N TYR A 151 14.28 -30.55 -5.76
CA TYR A 151 14.76 -31.68 -4.95
C TYR A 151 13.74 -32.83 -4.83
N LYS A 152 12.78 -32.91 -5.75
CA LYS A 152 11.83 -34.02 -5.89
C LYS A 152 12.15 -34.82 -7.14
#